data_AF-A0A8C7U0S9-F1
#
_entry.id   AF-A0A8C7U0S9-F1
#
_cell.length_a   1.000
_cell.length_b   1.000
_cell.length_c   1.000
_cell.angle_alpha   90.00
_cell.angle_beta   90.00
_cell.angle_gamma   90.00
#
_symmetry.space_group_name_H-M   'P 1'
#
loop_
_entity.id
_entity.type
_entity.pdbx_description
1 polymer ?
#
loop_
_entity_poly.entity_id
_entity_poly.type
_entity_poly.pdbx_seq_one_letter_code
_entity_poly.pdbx_strand_id
1 'polypeptide(L)'
;MSRTIYNGNKSDDNCTTVDTLMKHYYLPVMYSVISAVRLLGNVTSIAIYLIKLRPWKSSSIIMFNLALTDLLYVLSLPFMVYYYTNGESWTLGDFMCRFLRFGFHFNLYGSILFLTCLAVFRYVVAAHPLRAAQVQQRRWGILACAVVWAIAVAEIVPMLTMITMETKNNKTHCLDFVTVMV
;
A
#
# COMPACT_ATOMS: atom_id res chain seq x y z
N MET A 1 -36.41 42.28 -34.31
CA MET A 1 -36.51 42.53 -32.86
C MET A 1 -37.33 41.41 -32.24
N SER A 2 -36.67 40.47 -31.55
CA SER A 2 -37.20 39.72 -30.40
C SER A 2 -36.17 38.69 -29.93
N ARG A 3 -35.93 38.70 -28.62
CA ARG A 3 -34.94 37.92 -27.88
C ARG A 3 -35.35 36.46 -27.77
N THR A 4 -34.39 35.55 -27.75
CA THR A 4 -34.35 34.46 -26.75
C THR A 4 -32.90 34.02 -26.56
N ILE A 5 -32.43 34.26 -25.34
CA ILE A 5 -31.12 33.86 -24.81
C ILE A 5 -31.21 32.36 -24.53
N TYR A 6 -30.49 31.53 -25.28
CA TYR A 6 -30.19 30.16 -24.85
C TYR A 6 -29.06 30.27 -23.82
N ASN A 7 -29.46 30.24 -22.56
CA ASN A 7 -28.62 30.35 -21.39
C ASN A 7 -27.85 29.02 -21.24
N GLY A 8 -26.68 28.93 -21.87
CA GLY A 8 -25.72 27.86 -21.64
C GLY A 8 -25.00 28.10 -20.31
N ASN A 9 -25.55 27.62 -19.20
CA ASN A 9 -24.80 27.52 -17.96
C ASN A 9 -25.42 26.45 -17.04
N LYS A 10 -24.53 25.66 -16.41
CA LYS A 10 -24.77 24.72 -15.29
C LYS A 10 -24.88 23.23 -15.64
N SER A 11 -23.74 22.61 -15.95
CA SER A 11 -23.53 21.16 -15.75
C SER A 11 -22.06 20.76 -15.47
N ASP A 12 -21.07 21.62 -15.76
CA ASP A 12 -19.65 21.27 -15.58
C ASP A 12 -19.05 21.58 -14.18
N ASP A 13 -19.75 22.34 -13.33
CA ASP A 13 -19.26 22.72 -11.99
C ASP A 13 -19.53 21.66 -10.89
N ASN A 14 -20.50 20.77 -11.10
CA ASN A 14 -20.89 19.81 -10.07
C ASN A 14 -19.90 18.64 -9.95
N CYS A 15 -19.36 18.14 -11.07
CA CYS A 15 -18.40 17.04 -11.07
C CYS A 15 -17.07 17.46 -10.43
N THR A 16 -16.54 18.62 -10.82
CA THR A 16 -15.30 19.19 -10.27
C THR A 16 -15.38 19.41 -8.76
N THR A 17 -16.54 19.85 -8.25
CA THR A 17 -16.78 20.03 -6.81
C THR A 17 -16.78 18.71 -6.05
N VAL A 18 -17.41 17.66 -6.59
CA VAL A 18 -17.45 16.32 -5.97
C VAL A 18 -16.08 15.66 -5.96
N ASP A 19 -15.32 15.75 -7.06
CA ASP A 19 -13.96 15.23 -7.16
C ASP A 19 -13.03 15.89 -6.14
N THR A 20 -13.16 17.21 -5.97
CA THR A 20 -12.36 17.98 -5.01
C THR A 20 -12.71 17.59 -3.58
N LEU A 21 -14.00 17.46 -3.25
CA LEU A 21 -14.47 17.01 -1.93
C LEU A 21 -14.01 15.59 -1.58
N MET A 22 -14.06 14.66 -2.54
CA MET A 22 -13.56 13.31 -2.33
C MET A 22 -12.05 13.30 -2.06
N LYS A 23 -11.26 13.99 -2.87
CA LYS A 23 -9.79 13.99 -2.77
C LYS A 23 -9.26 14.76 -1.56
N HIS A 24 -9.85 15.89 -1.21
CA HIS A 24 -9.37 16.73 -0.10
C HIS A 24 -9.95 16.35 1.27
N TYR A 25 -11.13 15.71 1.32
CA TYR A 25 -11.81 15.42 2.58
C TYR A 25 -11.90 13.91 2.82
N TYR A 26 -12.46 13.16 1.87
CA TYR A 26 -12.69 11.73 2.06
C TYR A 26 -11.39 10.91 2.10
N LEU A 27 -10.47 11.14 1.16
CA LEU A 27 -9.19 10.42 1.08
C LEU A 27 -8.34 10.61 2.36
N PRO A 28 -8.07 11.85 2.83
CA PRO A 28 -7.26 12.06 4.04
C PRO A 28 -7.90 11.47 5.29
N VAL A 29 -9.22 11.61 5.45
CA VAL A 29 -9.96 11.04 6.59
C VAL A 29 -9.84 9.51 6.56
N MET A 30 -10.13 8.87 5.43
CA MET A 30 -10.02 7.42 5.30
C MET A 30 -8.60 6.92 5.52
N TYR A 31 -7.59 7.57 4.91
CA TYR A 31 -6.19 7.20 5.13
C TYR A 31 -5.76 7.39 6.58
N SER A 32 -6.25 8.42 7.29
CA SER A 32 -5.94 8.63 8.71
C SER A 32 -6.51 7.49 9.58
N VAL A 33 -7.77 7.09 9.34
CA VAL A 33 -8.43 5.99 10.07
C VAL A 33 -7.72 4.68 9.80
N ILE A 34 -7.45 4.36 8.52
CA ILE A 34 -6.71 3.16 8.12
C ILE A 34 -5.31 3.14 8.75
N SER A 35 -4.61 4.28 8.76
CA SER A 35 -3.29 4.39 9.38
C SER A 35 -3.34 4.07 10.86
N ALA A 36 -4.29 4.64 11.60
CA ALA A 36 -4.45 4.41 13.03
C ALA A 36 -4.72 2.92 13.33
N VAL A 37 -5.66 2.32 12.61
CA VAL A 37 -6.00 0.89 12.77
C VAL A 37 -4.79 0.01 12.44
N ARG A 38 -4.08 0.29 11.34
CA ARG A 38 -2.92 -0.52 10.93
C ARG A 38 -1.74 -0.35 11.88
N LEU A 39 -1.49 0.85 12.42
CA LEU A 39 -0.46 1.05 13.44
C LEU A 39 -0.77 0.23 14.69
N LEU A 40 -1.95 0.43 15.27
CA LEU A 40 -2.33 -0.23 16.51
C LEU A 40 -2.34 -1.76 16.34
N GLY A 41 -2.94 -2.25 15.24
CA GLY A 41 -3.01 -3.67 14.94
C GLY A 41 -1.63 -4.31 14.72
N ASN A 42 -0.81 -3.75 13.83
CA ASN A 42 0.48 -4.36 13.49
C ASN A 42 1.52 -4.21 14.60
N VAL A 43 1.55 -3.09 15.33
CA VAL A 43 2.44 -2.94 16.50
C VAL A 43 2.07 -3.95 17.58
N THR A 44 0.77 -4.11 17.89
CA THR A 44 0.30 -5.09 18.87
C THR A 44 0.66 -6.50 18.44
N SER A 45 0.47 -6.83 17.16
CA SER A 45 0.82 -8.11 16.56
C SER A 45 2.32 -8.43 16.73
N ILE A 46 3.19 -7.48 16.38
CA ILE A 46 4.65 -7.60 16.55
C ILE A 46 5.02 -7.76 18.03
N ALA A 47 4.44 -6.97 18.92
CA ALA A 47 4.70 -7.07 20.35
C ALA A 47 4.33 -8.46 20.90
N ILE A 48 3.17 -9.00 20.49
CA ILE A 48 2.74 -10.35 20.86
C ILE A 48 3.72 -11.39 20.31
N TYR A 49 4.16 -11.29 19.05
CA TYR A 49 5.13 -12.23 18.47
C TYR A 49 6.48 -12.21 19.18
N LEU A 50 6.97 -11.03 19.55
CA LEU A 50 8.26 -10.87 20.23
C LEU A 50 8.22 -11.39 21.67
N ILE A 51 7.15 -11.10 22.40
CA ILE A 51 7.06 -11.38 23.85
C ILE A 51 6.50 -12.77 24.13
N LYS A 52 5.49 -13.23 23.37
CA LYS A 52 4.65 -14.38 23.75
C LYS A 52 4.80 -15.62 22.86
N LEU A 53 5.30 -15.49 21.63
CA LEU A 53 5.41 -16.60 20.66
C LEU A 53 6.84 -17.10 20.42
N ARG A 54 7.68 -17.08 21.46
CA ARG A 54 8.98 -17.75 21.46
C ARG A 54 8.81 -19.20 21.96
N PRO A 55 9.35 -20.22 21.27
CA PRO A 55 10.28 -20.20 20.13
C PRO A 55 9.60 -19.91 18.78
N TRP A 56 10.33 -19.20 17.91
CA TRP A 56 9.83 -18.74 16.62
C TRP A 56 9.67 -19.90 15.62
N LYS A 57 8.44 -20.14 15.18
CA LYS A 57 8.09 -21.08 14.10
C LYS A 57 8.02 -20.37 12.75
N SER A 58 8.00 -21.14 11.67
CA SER A 58 7.84 -20.63 10.29
C SER A 58 6.65 -19.67 10.13
N SER A 59 5.46 -20.02 10.64
CA SER A 59 4.27 -19.15 10.60
C SER A 59 4.47 -17.81 11.31
N SER A 60 5.16 -17.79 12.45
CA SER A 60 5.41 -16.55 13.21
C SER A 60 6.34 -15.62 12.44
N ILE A 61 7.30 -16.17 11.69
CA ILE A 61 8.21 -15.38 10.84
C ILE A 61 7.47 -14.75 9.67
N ILE A 62 6.60 -15.52 9.00
CA ILE A 62 5.76 -15.02 7.91
C ILE A 62 4.85 -13.89 8.40
N MET A 63 4.18 -14.10 9.54
CA MET A 63 3.29 -13.09 10.14
C MET A 63 4.06 -11.84 10.61
N PHE A 64 5.27 -12.00 11.14
CA PHE A 64 6.13 -10.87 11.50
C PHE A 64 6.56 -10.05 10.28
N ASN A 65 6.96 -10.71 9.17
CA ASN A 65 7.32 -10.01 7.94
C ASN A 65 6.10 -9.28 7.33
N LEU A 66 4.92 -9.91 7.35
CA LEU A 66 3.68 -9.26 6.93
C LEU A 66 3.41 -7.98 7.74
N ALA A 67 3.46 -8.07 9.07
CA ALA A 67 3.26 -6.91 9.94
C ALA A 67 4.32 -5.82 9.73
N LEU A 68 5.57 -6.21 9.47
CA LEU A 68 6.64 -5.27 9.14
C LEU A 68 6.37 -4.53 7.83
N THR A 69 5.94 -5.23 6.78
CA THR A 69 5.59 -4.60 5.50
C THR A 69 4.42 -3.64 5.63
N ASP A 70 3.45 -3.94 6.50
CA ASP A 70 2.34 -3.04 6.79
C ASP A 70 2.79 -1.78 7.53
N LEU A 71 3.66 -1.90 8.53
CA LEU A 71 4.18 -0.74 9.25
C LEU A 71 5.00 0.18 8.35
N LEU A 72 5.87 -0.37 7.50
CA LEU A 72 6.65 0.42 6.56
C LEU A 72 5.76 1.27 5.64
N TYR A 73 4.66 0.70 5.14
CA TYR A 73 3.72 1.46 4.32
C TYR A 73 2.93 2.48 5.14
N VAL A 74 2.52 2.15 6.36
CA VAL A 74 1.75 3.09 7.19
C VAL A 74 2.58 4.30 7.59
N LEU A 75 3.89 4.15 7.80
CA LEU A 75 4.79 5.29 8.01
C LEU A 75 4.90 6.19 6.76
N SER A 76 4.55 5.69 5.59
CA SER A 76 4.57 6.40 4.31
C SER A 76 3.24 7.17 4.06
N LEU A 77 2.12 6.74 4.67
CA LEU A 77 0.82 7.40 4.57
C LEU A 77 0.75 8.88 5.01
N PRO A 78 1.42 9.34 6.10
CA PRO A 78 1.37 10.76 6.48
C PRO A 78 1.96 11.69 5.42
N PHE A 79 2.96 11.22 4.64
CA PHE A 79 3.49 11.99 3.51
C PHE A 79 2.45 12.13 2.38
N MET A 80 1.62 11.10 2.17
CA MET A 80 0.49 11.18 1.24
C MET A 80 -0.57 12.19 1.73
N VAL A 81 -0.92 12.17 3.02
CA VAL A 81 -1.86 13.15 3.59
C VAL A 81 -1.33 14.57 3.42
N TYR A 82 -0.05 14.80 3.69
CA TYR A 82 0.59 16.10 3.47
C TYR A 82 0.50 16.55 2.00
N TYR A 83 0.70 15.65 1.05
CA TYR A 83 0.54 15.95 -0.38
C TYR A 83 -0.89 16.38 -0.73
N TYR A 84 -1.91 15.64 -0.28
CA TYR A 84 -3.31 16.01 -0.53
C TYR A 84 -3.68 17.34 0.13
N THR A 85 -3.20 17.62 1.35
CA THR A 85 -3.50 18.89 2.03
C THR A 85 -2.83 20.11 1.39
N ASN A 86 -1.70 19.94 0.69
CA ASN A 86 -1.00 21.03 -0.03
C ASN A 86 -1.49 21.22 -1.48
N GLY A 87 -2.73 20.82 -1.77
CA GLY A 87 -3.40 21.09 -3.03
C GLY A 87 -2.73 20.40 -4.23
N GLU A 88 -2.28 19.15 -4.06
CA GLU A 88 -1.69 18.31 -5.11
C GLU A 88 -0.37 18.85 -5.70
N SER A 89 0.31 19.77 -5.00
CA SER A 89 1.65 20.22 -5.39
C SER A 89 2.71 19.31 -4.76
N TRP A 90 3.35 18.46 -5.57
CA TRP A 90 4.41 17.58 -5.08
C TRP A 90 5.71 18.35 -4.84
N THR A 91 6.01 18.68 -3.58
CA THR A 91 7.21 19.43 -3.18
C THR A 91 8.30 18.57 -2.52
N LEU A 92 8.00 17.30 -2.23
CA LEU A 92 8.90 16.35 -1.53
C LEU A 92 9.99 15.72 -2.43
N GLY A 93 10.08 16.14 -3.70
CA GLY A 93 11.07 15.68 -4.66
C GLY A 93 10.77 14.32 -5.30
N ASP A 94 11.44 14.03 -6.42
CA ASP A 94 11.21 12.81 -7.24
C ASP A 94 11.36 11.50 -6.46
N PHE A 95 12.39 11.44 -5.61
CA PHE A 95 12.68 10.27 -4.78
C PHE A 95 11.49 9.86 -3.90
N MET A 96 10.86 10.82 -3.21
CA MET A 96 9.78 10.52 -2.28
C MET A 96 8.52 10.05 -3.03
N CYS A 97 8.24 10.56 -4.23
CA CYS A 97 7.11 10.11 -5.05
C CYS A 97 7.28 8.65 -5.44
N ARG A 98 8.45 8.32 -5.99
CA ARG A 98 8.80 6.94 -6.31
C ARG A 98 8.76 6.05 -5.07
N PHE A 99 9.23 6.54 -3.93
CA PHE A 99 9.21 5.80 -2.67
C PHE A 99 7.79 5.52 -2.16
N LEU A 100 6.88 6.50 -2.18
CA LEU A 100 5.48 6.29 -1.75
C LEU A 100 4.76 5.31 -2.67
N ARG A 101 4.93 5.45 -3.98
CA ARG A 101 4.37 4.52 -4.98
C ARG A 101 4.95 3.11 -4.83
N PHE A 102 6.27 3.02 -4.67
CA PHE A 102 6.98 1.78 -4.39
C PHE A 102 6.42 1.12 -3.12
N GLY A 103 6.33 1.87 -2.02
CA GLY A 103 5.83 1.38 -0.74
C GLY A 103 4.40 0.84 -0.83
N PHE A 104 3.52 1.50 -1.59
CA PHE A 104 2.16 1.03 -1.82
C PHE A 104 2.11 -0.33 -2.53
N HIS A 105 2.78 -0.44 -3.69
CA HIS A 105 2.81 -1.69 -4.45
C HIS A 105 3.54 -2.79 -3.70
N PHE A 106 4.64 -2.46 -3.05
CA PHE A 106 5.42 -3.37 -2.22
C PHE A 106 4.57 -3.95 -1.09
N ASN A 107 3.80 -3.11 -0.41
CA ASN A 107 2.88 -3.57 0.62
C ASN A 107 1.73 -4.39 0.07
N LEU A 108 1.10 -3.97 -1.04
CA LEU A 108 -0.02 -4.68 -1.65
C LEU A 108 0.38 -6.09 -2.10
N TYR A 109 1.39 -6.19 -2.97
CA TYR A 109 1.86 -7.47 -3.50
C TYR A 109 2.53 -8.32 -2.42
N GLY A 110 3.36 -7.70 -1.57
CA GLY A 110 3.99 -8.39 -0.44
C GLY A 110 2.96 -9.01 0.49
N SER A 111 1.94 -8.27 0.90
CA SER A 111 0.90 -8.79 1.79
C SER A 111 0.09 -9.92 1.16
N ILE A 112 -0.25 -9.83 -0.12
CA ILE A 112 -0.93 -10.93 -0.84
C ILE A 112 -0.07 -12.19 -0.84
N LEU A 113 1.21 -12.08 -1.20
CA LEU A 113 2.14 -13.20 -1.25
C LEU A 113 2.37 -13.83 0.14
N PHE A 114 2.55 -13.01 1.18
CA PHE A 114 2.69 -13.50 2.56
C PHE A 114 1.43 -14.21 3.06
N LEU A 115 0.23 -13.69 2.77
CA LEU A 115 -1.03 -14.33 3.13
C LEU A 115 -1.21 -15.64 2.37
N THR A 116 -0.86 -15.70 1.08
CA THR A 116 -0.88 -16.94 0.30
C THR A 116 0.09 -17.97 0.87
N CYS A 117 1.34 -17.59 1.17
CA CYS A 117 2.30 -18.49 1.82
C CYS A 117 1.78 -18.99 3.18
N LEU A 118 1.16 -18.11 3.97
CA LEU A 118 0.55 -18.49 5.24
C LEU A 118 -0.62 -19.46 5.05
N ALA A 119 -1.48 -19.24 4.05
CA ALA A 119 -2.59 -20.13 3.73
C ALA A 119 -2.10 -21.51 3.30
N VAL A 120 -1.11 -21.58 2.41
CA VAL A 120 -0.46 -22.84 1.99
C VAL A 120 0.17 -23.55 3.18
N PHE A 121 0.88 -22.81 4.04
CA PHE A 121 1.46 -23.34 5.26
C PHE A 121 0.39 -23.99 6.16
N ARG A 122 -0.72 -23.29 6.41
CA ARG A 122 -1.83 -23.77 7.25
C ARG A 122 -2.49 -25.00 6.64
N TYR A 123 -2.68 -25.00 5.32
CA TYR A 123 -3.19 -26.13 4.58
C TYR A 123 -2.30 -27.37 4.74
N VAL A 124 -0.99 -27.25 4.52
CA VAL A 124 -0.05 -28.38 4.64
C VAL A 124 -0.01 -28.93 6.07
N VAL A 125 -0.04 -28.06 7.08
CA VAL A 125 -0.06 -28.50 8.48
C VAL A 125 -1.34 -29.28 8.82
N ALA A 126 -2.49 -28.88 8.27
CA ALA A 126 -3.77 -29.55 8.50
C ALA A 126 -3.91 -30.86 7.70
N ALA A 127 -3.52 -30.86 6.43
CA ALA A 127 -3.70 -32.00 5.54
C ALA A 127 -2.58 -33.06 5.65
N HIS A 128 -1.37 -32.65 6.04
CA HIS A 128 -0.19 -33.53 6.04
C HIS A 128 0.59 -33.44 7.37
N PRO A 129 0.09 -34.05 8.45
CA PRO A 129 0.70 -33.97 9.78
C PRO A 129 2.15 -34.49 9.83
N LEU A 130 2.51 -35.48 9.00
CA LEU A 130 3.88 -35.99 8.90
C LEU A 130 4.86 -34.94 8.31
N ARG A 131 4.40 -34.07 7.41
CA ARG A 131 5.19 -32.97 6.84
C ARG A 131 5.12 -31.69 7.69
N ALA A 132 4.15 -31.58 8.60
CA ALA A 132 3.94 -30.41 9.43
C ALA A 132 5.16 -30.04 10.29
N ALA A 133 5.85 -31.04 10.86
CA ALA A 133 7.05 -30.82 11.67
C ALA A 133 8.19 -30.17 10.86
N GLN A 134 8.38 -30.60 9.61
CA GLN A 134 9.38 -30.03 8.71
C GLN A 134 9.03 -28.60 8.35
N VAL A 135 7.80 -28.35 7.88
CA VAL A 135 7.37 -27.01 7.41
C VAL A 135 7.33 -25.99 8.56
N GLN A 136 7.08 -26.42 9.80
CA GLN A 136 7.13 -25.57 10.99
C GLN A 136 8.54 -25.05 11.34
N GLN A 137 9.61 -25.66 10.82
CA GLN A 137 10.97 -25.23 11.12
C GLN A 137 11.24 -23.81 10.63
N ARG A 138 12.02 -23.07 11.44
CA ARG A 138 12.42 -21.68 11.18
C ARG A 138 12.95 -21.45 9.77
N ARG A 139 13.76 -22.40 9.25
CA ARG A 139 14.42 -22.33 7.95
C ARG A 139 13.42 -22.16 6.79
N TRP A 140 12.31 -22.88 6.82
CA TRP A 140 11.28 -22.77 5.77
C TRP A 140 10.54 -21.43 5.81
N GLY A 141 10.33 -20.87 7.00
CA GLY A 141 9.74 -19.53 7.13
C GLY A 141 10.66 -18.44 6.60
N ILE A 142 11.97 -18.53 6.88
CA ILE A 142 12.97 -17.61 6.35
C ILE A 142 13.05 -17.72 4.83
N LEU A 143 13.10 -18.95 4.29
CA LEU A 143 13.14 -19.19 2.85
C LEU A 143 11.88 -18.63 2.16
N ALA A 144 10.70 -18.93 2.70
CA ALA A 144 9.45 -18.40 2.16
C ALA A 144 9.44 -16.86 2.15
N CYS A 145 9.88 -16.23 3.24
CA CYS A 145 9.98 -14.77 3.26
C CYS A 145 10.97 -14.26 2.23
N ALA A 146 12.18 -14.82 2.15
CA ALA A 146 13.18 -14.41 1.16
C ALA A 146 12.66 -14.51 -0.28
N VAL A 147 11.92 -15.57 -0.61
CA VAL A 147 11.25 -15.75 -1.91
C VAL A 147 10.19 -14.67 -2.14
N VAL A 148 9.32 -14.40 -1.14
CA VAL A 148 8.31 -13.35 -1.24
C VAL A 148 8.95 -11.98 -1.47
N TRP A 149 10.00 -11.64 -0.72
CA TRP A 149 10.74 -10.40 -0.90
C TRP A 149 11.35 -10.29 -2.30
N ALA A 150 11.96 -11.37 -2.82
CA ALA A 150 12.53 -11.39 -4.16
C ALA A 150 11.46 -11.20 -5.25
N ILE A 151 10.33 -11.90 -5.16
CA ILE A 151 9.21 -11.77 -6.11
C ILE A 151 8.63 -10.36 -6.05
N ALA A 152 8.35 -9.84 -4.85
CA ALA A 152 7.81 -8.49 -4.69
C ALA A 152 8.74 -7.44 -5.31
N VAL A 153 10.05 -7.53 -5.08
CA VAL A 153 11.01 -6.61 -5.71
C VAL A 153 11.01 -6.77 -7.24
N ALA A 154 11.01 -8.00 -7.75
CA ALA A 154 11.03 -8.26 -9.19
C ALA A 154 9.80 -7.69 -9.91
N GLU A 155 8.60 -7.77 -9.31
CA GLU A 155 7.37 -7.21 -9.87
C GLU A 155 7.35 -5.68 -9.85
N ILE A 156 8.04 -5.05 -8.89
CA ILE A 156 7.99 -3.59 -8.70
C ILE A 156 9.09 -2.86 -9.48
N VAL A 157 10.23 -3.52 -9.75
CA VAL A 157 11.29 -2.97 -10.61
C VAL A 157 10.75 -2.38 -11.93
N PRO A 158 9.89 -3.06 -12.72
CA PRO A 158 9.33 -2.48 -13.94
C PRO A 158 8.33 -1.33 -13.67
N MET A 159 7.67 -1.31 -12.51
CA MET A 159 6.82 -0.16 -12.14
C MET A 159 7.66 1.09 -11.86
N LEU A 160 8.82 0.94 -11.22
CA LEU A 160 9.72 2.07 -10.91
C LEU A 160 10.24 2.79 -12.17
N THR A 161 10.39 2.07 -13.28
CA THR A 161 10.81 2.66 -14.56
C THR A 161 9.69 3.42 -15.27
N MET A 162 8.43 3.12 -14.95
CA MET A 162 7.25 3.72 -15.58
C MET A 162 6.66 4.91 -14.81
N ILE A 163 7.08 5.13 -13.55
CA ILE A 163 6.63 6.28 -12.77
C ILE A 163 7.28 7.55 -13.33
N THR A 164 6.45 8.44 -13.86
CA THR A 164 6.83 9.75 -14.36
C THR A 164 6.20 10.85 -13.50
N MET A 165 6.98 11.92 -13.32
CA MET A 165 6.51 13.18 -12.77
C MET A 165 6.05 14.06 -13.91
N GLU A 166 4.79 14.48 -13.89
CA GLU A 166 4.30 15.47 -14.85
C GLU A 166 4.05 16.81 -14.16
N THR A 167 4.52 17.87 -14.78
CA THR A 167 4.24 19.24 -14.36
C THR A 167 3.07 19.77 -15.18
N LYS A 168 1.90 19.91 -14.57
CA LYS A 168 0.70 20.48 -15.19
C LYS A 168 0.26 21.70 -14.38
N ASN A 169 0.05 22.84 -15.04
CA ASN A 169 -0.36 24.11 -14.41
C ASN A 169 0.52 24.53 -13.20
N ASN A 170 1.85 24.54 -13.35
CA ASN A 170 2.82 24.85 -12.28
C ASN A 170 2.73 23.94 -11.02
N LYS A 171 2.02 22.81 -11.11
CA LYS A 171 2.01 21.77 -10.07
C LYS A 171 2.64 20.50 -10.60
N THR A 172 3.55 19.93 -9.82
CA THR A 172 4.14 18.62 -10.10
C THR A 172 3.23 17.56 -9.53
N HIS A 173 2.72 16.68 -10.38
CA HIS A 173 1.90 15.54 -9.99
C HIS A 173 2.74 14.26 -10.07
N CYS A 174 2.61 13.43 -9.03
CA CYS A 174 3.18 12.10 -8.98
C CYS A 174 2.15 11.11 -9.54
N LEU A 175 2.22 10.80 -10.83
CA LEU A 175 1.24 9.94 -11.49
C LEU A 175 1.42 8.48 -11.08
N ASP A 176 0.29 7.78 -10.93
CA ASP A 176 0.27 6.32 -10.80
C ASP A 176 0.44 5.65 -12.16
N PHE A 177 0.86 4.39 -12.15
CA PHE A 177 0.83 3.52 -13.31
C PHE A 177 -0.53 3.50 -14.02
N VAL A 178 -1.63 3.48 -13.25
CA VAL A 178 -3.00 3.52 -13.80
C VAL A 178 -3.30 4.83 -14.53
N THR A 179 -2.69 5.93 -14.10
CA THR A 179 -2.89 7.26 -14.72
C THR A 179 -2.00 7.47 -15.96
N VAL A 180 -0.95 6.67 -16.14
CA VAL A 180 -0.06 6.75 -17.32
C VAL A 180 -0.56 5.88 -18.48
N MET A 181 -1.36 4.84 -18.21
CA MET A 181 -1.93 3.96 -19.24
C MET A 181 -3.31 4.35 -19.77
N VAL A 182 -3.97 5.36 -19.18
CA VAL A 182 -5.30 5.86 -19.58
C VAL A 182 -5.16 7.28 -20.12
#